data_AF-A0A1M4XZS0-F1
#
_entry.id   AF-A0A1M4XZS0-F1
#
_cell.length_a   1.000
_cell.length_b   1.000
_cell.length_c   1.000
_cell.angle_alpha   90.00
_cell.angle_beta   90.00
_cell.angle_gamma   90.00
#
_symmetry.space_group_name_H-M   'P 1'
#
loop_
_entity.id
_entity.type
_entity.pdbx_description
1 polymer ?
#
loop_
_entity_poly.entity_id
_entity_poly.type
_entity_poly.pdbx_seq_one_letter_code
_entity_poly.pdbx_strand_id
1 'polypeptide(L)' 'MKKIFKITSTVSIVLFGILWLSSQFNFLTDYISTDVRNVLVLIYLLTSLKYFKLELKDKNAEIQHLKLKLKKKNN' A
#
# COMPACT_ATOMS: atom_id res chain seq x y z
N MET A 1 -9.08 -8.85 6.10
CA MET A 1 -8.29 -7.64 6.42
C MET A 1 -7.12 -7.44 5.45
N LYS A 2 -6.09 -8.32 5.44
CA LYS A 2 -4.95 -8.22 4.50
C LYS A 2 -5.33 -8.16 3.02
N LYS A 3 -6.35 -8.94 2.62
CA LYS A 3 -6.89 -8.96 1.25
C LYS A 3 -7.48 -7.62 0.81
N ILE A 4 -8.17 -6.91 1.72
CA ILE A 4 -8.79 -5.61 1.42
C ILE A 4 -7.70 -4.56 1.18
N PHE A 5 -6.69 -4.51 2.06
CA PHE A 5 -5.54 -3.60 1.87
C PHE A 5 -4.75 -3.88 0.59
N LYS A 6 -4.61 -5.17 0.23
CA LYS A 6 -3.98 -5.57 -1.03
C LYS A 6 -4.78 -5.08 -2.24
N ILE A 7 -6.10 -5.26 -2.21
CA ILE A 7 -7.00 -4.78 -3.26
C ILE A 7 -6.96 -3.25 -3.36
N THR A 8 -7.05 -2.52 -2.24
CA THR A 8 -6.98 -1.04 -2.28
C THR A 8 -5.65 -0.53 -2.79
N SER A 9 -4.53 -1.21 -2.48
CA SER A 9 -3.20 -0.86 -2.99
C SER A 9 -3.11 -1.09 -4.50
N THR A 10 -3.58 -2.24 -4.99
CA THR A 10 -3.63 -2.52 -6.43
C THR A 10 -4.54 -1.53 -7.17
N VAL A 11 -5.72 -1.24 -6.63
CA VAL A 11 -6.66 -0.26 -7.20
C VAL A 11 -6.04 1.15 -7.21
N SER A 12 -5.34 1.56 -6.15
CA SER A 12 -4.64 2.86 -6.13
C SER A 12 -3.56 2.97 -7.21
N ILE A 13 -2.77 1.91 -7.45
CA ILE A 13 -1.73 1.92 -8.48
C ILE A 13 -2.36 2.01 -9.88
N VAL A 14 -3.41 1.23 -10.13
CA VAL A 14 -4.14 1.27 -11.40
C VAL A 14 -4.77 2.64 -11.62
N LEU A 15 -5.42 3.21 -10.60
CA LEU A 15 -6.03 4.53 -10.65
C LEU A 15 -4.99 5.64 -10.86
N PHE A 16 -3.81 5.52 -10.23
CA PHE A 16 -2.69 6.43 -10.44
C PHE A 16 -2.18 6.37 -11.88
N GLY A 17 -2.04 5.18 -12.46
CA GLY A 17 -1.66 5.01 -13.86
C GLY A 17 -2.66 5.68 -14.81
N ILE A 18 -3.97 5.48 -14.60
CA ILE A 18 -5.03 6.10 -15.40
C ILE A 18 -5.01 7.63 -15.25
N LEU A 19 -4.84 8.14 -14.03
CA LEU A 19 -4.72 9.58 -13.76
C LEU A 19 -3.46 10.18 -14.38
N TRP A 20 -2.34 9.45 -14.38
CA TRP A 20 -1.08 9.87 -15.00
C TRP A 20 -1.21 9.97 -16.52
N LEU A 21 -1.79 8.94 -17.15
CA LEU A 21 -2.11 8.93 -18.58
C LEU A 21 -3.07 10.08 -18.92
N SER A 22 -4.14 10.24 -18.14
CA SER A 22 -5.11 11.34 -18.26
C SER A 22 -4.45 12.72 -18.15
N SER A 23 -3.48 12.89 -17.25
CA SER A 23 -2.75 14.15 -17.06
C SER A 23 -1.86 14.54 -18.25
N GLN A 24 -1.52 13.60 -19.14
CA GLN A 24 -0.80 13.88 -20.39
C GLN A 24 -1.75 14.30 -21.52
N PHE A 25 -3.04 13.99 -21.41
CA PHE A 25 -4.07 14.47 -22.31
C PHE A 25 -4.60 15.81 -21.76
N ASN A 26 -4.14 16.92 -22.34
CA ASN A 26 -4.50 18.32 -22.01
C ASN A 26 -6.01 18.65 -22.03
N PHE A 27 -6.89 17.65 -22.19
CA PHE A 27 -8.35 17.80 -22.17
C PHE A 27 -8.94 17.69 -20.76
N LEU A 28 -8.21 17.11 -19.79
CA LEU A 28 -8.72 16.84 -18.43
C LEU A 28 -8.02 17.65 -17.32
N THR A 29 -7.02 18.47 -17.68
CA THR A 29 -6.23 19.28 -16.75
C THR A 29 -7.08 20.29 -15.96
N ASP A 30 -8.25 20.68 -16.48
CA ASP A 30 -9.20 21.55 -15.78
C ASP A 30 -10.10 20.81 -14.75
N TYR A 31 -10.16 19.47 -14.77
CA TYR A 31 -11.18 18.73 -14.02
C TYR A 31 -10.74 18.29 -12.60
N ILE A 32 -9.43 18.18 -12.34
CA ILE A 32 -8.92 17.76 -11.02
C ILE A 32 -7.92 18.80 -10.49
N SER A 33 -8.36 19.61 -9.54
CA SER A 33 -7.53 20.63 -8.91
C SER A 33 -6.31 20.02 -8.20
N THR A 34 -5.24 20.81 -8.11
CA THR A 34 -3.98 20.45 -7.45
C THR A 34 -4.20 19.94 -6.01
N ASP A 35 -5.23 20.45 -5.33
CA ASP A 35 -5.60 20.06 -3.98
C ASP A 35 -6.08 18.60 -3.90
N VAL A 36 -6.93 18.18 -4.83
CA VAL A 36 -7.43 16.79 -4.88
C VAL A 36 -6.28 15.82 -5.15
N ARG A 37 -5.35 16.19 -6.04
CA ARG A 37 -4.14 15.40 -6.32
C ARG A 37 -3.29 15.23 -5.06
N ASN A 38 -3.07 16.30 -4.31
CA ASN A 38 -2.28 16.27 -3.07
C ASN A 38 -2.94 15.40 -2.00
N VAL A 39 -4.26 15.49 -1.84
CA VAL A 39 -5.02 14.64 -0.90
C VAL A 39 -4.89 13.16 -1.26
N LEU A 40 -5.00 12.81 -2.55
CA LEU A 40 -4.82 11.43 -3.01
C LEU A 40 -3.40 10.89 -2.72
N VAL A 41 -2.37 11.73 -2.93
CA VAL A 41 -0.99 11.38 -2.60
C VAL A 41 -0.81 11.14 -1.10
N LEU A 42 -1.40 12.00 -0.25
CA LEU A 42 -1.36 11.83 1.20
C LEU A 42 -2.06 10.54 1.65
N ILE A 43 -3.22 10.23 1.09
CA ILE A 43 -3.95 8.98 1.37
C ILE A 43 -3.10 7.77 0.99
N TYR A 44 -2.46 7.81 -0.18
CA TYR A 44 -1.56 6.75 -0.63
C TYR A 44 -0.38 6.56 0.35
N LEU A 45 0.25 7.65 0.78
CA LEU A 45 1.40 7.62 1.68
C LEU A 45 1.02 7.01 3.04
N LEU A 46 -0.06 7.49 3.64
CA LEU A 46 -0.54 7.02 4.95
C LEU A 46 -0.97 5.54 4.90
N THR A 47 -1.65 5.15 3.82
CA THR A 47 -2.10 3.77 3.66
C THR A 47 -0.92 2.81 3.46
N SER A 48 0.06 3.22 2.66
CA SER A 48 1.30 2.44 2.43
C SER A 48 2.09 2.25 3.73
N LEU A 49 2.23 3.31 4.54
CA LEU A 49 2.90 3.24 5.83
C LEU A 49 2.21 2.25 6.78
N LYS A 50 0.87 2.31 6.85
CA LYS A 50 0.07 1.39 7.67
C LYS A 50 0.21 -0.07 7.20
N TYR A 51 0.22 -0.28 5.88
CA TYR A 51 0.42 -1.60 5.30
C TYR A 51 1.78 -2.19 5.68
N PHE A 52 2.87 -1.43 5.49
CA PHE A 52 4.22 -1.91 5.84
C PHE A 52 4.37 -2.22 7.32
N LYS A 53 3.80 -1.40 8.21
CA LYS A 53 3.82 -1.66 9.66
C LYS A 53 3.15 -3.00 10.00
N LEU A 54 2.05 -3.32 9.33
CA LEU A 54 1.34 -4.57 9.55
C LEU A 54 2.11 -5.77 8.99
N GLU A 55 2.70 -5.62 7.81
CA GLU A 55 3.53 -6.66 7.19
C GLU A 55 4.77 -6.98 8.03
N LEU A 56 5.45 -5.97 8.57
CA LEU A 56 6.59 -6.15 9.47
C LEU A 56 6.18 -6.89 10.75
N LYS A 57 5.02 -6.56 11.33
CA LYS A 57 4.53 -7.25 12.53
C LYS A 57 4.25 -8.73 12.26
N ASP A 58 3.61 -9.04 11.15
CA ASP A 58 3.31 -10.42 10.76
C ASP A 58 4.60 -11.22 10.49
N LYS A 59 5.56 -10.62 9.77
CA LYS A 59 6.86 -11.25 9.50
C LYS A 59 7.65 -11.48 10.78
N ASN A 60 7.61 -10.55 11.73
CA ASN A 60 8.29 -10.73 13.01
C ASN A 60 7.67 -11.86 13.84
N ALA A 61 6.33 -11.98 13.84
CA ALA A 61 5.65 -13.09 14.50
C ALA A 61 6.03 -14.44 13.87
N GLU A 62 6.11 -14.51 12.54
CA GLU A 62 6.56 -15.68 11.80
C GLU A 62 8.00 -16.07 12.17
N ILE A 63 8.91 -15.11 12.26
CA ILE A 63 10.30 -15.32 12.71
C ILE A 63 10.34 -15.88 14.13
N GLN A 64 9.56 -15.32 15.06
CA GLN A 64 9.52 -15.81 16.44
C GLN A 64 8.99 -17.25 16.51
N HIS A 65 7.92 -17.55 15.76
CA HIS A 65 7.38 -18.90 15.68
C HIS A 65 8.41 -19.91 15.12
N LEU A 66 9.13 -19.54 14.05
CA LEU A 66 10.18 -20.37 13.46
C LEU A 66 11.36 -20.57 14.43
N LYS A 67 11.79 -19.53 15.15
CA LYS A 67 12.82 -19.63 16.19
C LYS A 67 12.42 -20.61 17.30
N LEU A 68 11.17 -20.55 17.76
CA LEU A 68 10.65 -21.49 18.76
C LEU A 68 10.64 -22.93 18.25
N LYS A 69 10.25 -23.14 16.99
CA LYS A 69 10.24 -24.47 16.36
C LYS A 69 11.64 -25.05 16.21
N LEU A 70 12.62 -24.23 15.84
CA LEU A 70 14.04 -24.64 15.77
C LEU A 70 14.58 -24.99 17.16
N LYS A 71 14.29 -24.17 18.18
CA LYS A 71 14.70 -24.44 19.56
C LYS A 71 14.13 -25.75 20.11
N LYS A 72 12.87 -26.06 19.78
CA LYS A 72 12.23 -27.35 20.14
C LYS A 72 12.78 -28.56 19.38
N LYS A 73 13.38 -28.36 18.20
CA LYS A 73 13.98 -29.45 17.40
C LYS A 73 15.43 -29.76 17.80
N ASN A 74 16.13 -28.76 18.31
CA ASN A 74 17.53 -28.87 18.74
C ASN A 74 17.70 -29.25 20.23
N ASN A 75 16.60 -29.31 20.99
CA ASN A 75 16.51 -29.93 22.31
C ASN A 75 15.89 -31.31 22.17
#